data_AF-A0A2P4PL37-F1
#
_entry.id   AF-A0A2P4PL37-F1
#
_cell.length_a   1.000
_cell.length_b   1.000
_cell.length_c   1.000
_cell.angle_alpha   90.00
_cell.angle_beta   90.00
_cell.angle_gamma   90.00
#
_symmetry.space_group_name_H-M   'P 1'
#
loop_
_entity.id
_entity.type
_entity.pdbx_description
1 polymer ?
#
loop_
_entity_poly.entity_id
_entity_poly.type
_entity_poly.pdbx_seq_one_letter_code
_entity_poly.pdbx_strand_id
1 'polypeptide(L)' 'MSDNYNDDLQDSDKKINEIYGVLPYMAPEILRKKPYSSASDIYSLSMIMWEFTS' A
#
# COMPACT_ATOMS: atom_id res chain seq x y z
N MET A 1 36.59 -18.31 -14.89
CA MET A 1 35.74 -17.97 -13.74
C MET A 1 35.10 -16.64 -14.09
N SER A 2 33.87 -16.67 -14.61
CA SER A 2 33.16 -15.46 -15.02
C SER A 2 32.24 -15.08 -13.88
N ASP A 3 32.60 -14.03 -13.13
CA ASP A 3 31.73 -13.49 -12.09
C ASP A 3 30.53 -12.84 -12.80
N ASN A 4 29.37 -13.46 -12.61
CA ASN A 4 28.11 -13.10 -13.25
C ASN A 4 27.51 -11.90 -12.52
N TYR A 5 27.83 -10.70 -13.01
CA TYR A 5 27.35 -9.42 -12.48
C TYR A 5 25.95 -9.11 -13.02
N ASN A 6 24.92 -9.87 -12.62
CA ASN A 6 23.54 -9.59 -13.04
C ASN A 6 22.52 -10.07 -11.98
N ASP A 7 22.32 -9.32 -10.89
CA ASP A 7 21.10 -9.50 -10.06
C ASP A 7 20.50 -8.19 -9.49
N ASP A 8 21.03 -7.02 -9.85
CA ASP A 8 20.61 -5.78 -9.16
C ASP A 8 19.57 -4.96 -9.96
N LEU A 9 19.20 -5.40 -11.16
CA LEU A 9 18.39 -4.63 -12.12
C LEU A 9 16.90 -4.96 -12.12
N GLN A 10 16.41 -5.78 -11.18
CA GLN A 10 15.02 -6.27 -11.16
C GLN A 10 14.20 -5.85 -9.93
N ASP A 11 14.69 -4.89 -9.13
CA ASP A 11 14.00 -4.37 -7.95
C ASP A 11 13.24 -3.05 -8.21
N SER A 12 13.70 -2.26 -9.18
CA SER A 12 13.17 -0.93 -9.50
C SER A 12 11.69 -0.95 -9.93
N ASP A 13 11.24 -2.03 -10.59
CA ASP A 13 9.87 -2.17 -11.08
C ASP A 13 8.87 -2.64 -10.00
N LYS A 14 9.35 -3.20 -8.88
CA LYS A 14 8.49 -3.61 -7.75
C LYS A 14 8.20 -2.50 -6.77
N LYS A 15 9.06 -1.48 -6.72
CA LYS A 15 9.00 -0.40 -5.71
C LYS A 15 7.80 0.55 -5.89
N ILE A 16 7.26 0.65 -7.10
CA ILE A 16 6.15 1.57 -7.43
C ILE A 16 4.79 1.16 -6.83
N ASN A 17 4.68 -0.01 -6.21
CA ASN A 17 3.43 -0.50 -5.59
C ASN A 17 3.55 -0.74 -4.08
N GLU A 18 4.50 -0.09 -3.40
CA GLU A 18 4.57 -0.11 -1.95
C GLU A 18 3.39 0.69 -1.36
N ILE A 19 2.60 0.03 -0.52
CA ILE A 19 1.47 0.63 0.18
C ILE A 19 1.99 1.24 1.47
N TYR A 20 1.82 2.55 1.62
CA TYR A 20 2.16 3.29 2.84
C TYR A 20 0.89 3.74 3.56
N GLY A 21 0.88 3.65 4.89
CA GLY A 21 -0.24 4.12 5.71
C GLY A 21 -0.33 3.41 7.07
N VAL A 22 -1.31 3.81 7.86
CA VAL A 22 -1.57 3.27 9.20
C VAL A 22 -2.66 2.20 9.11
N LEU A 23 -2.33 0.97 9.53
CA LEU A 23 -3.18 -0.23 9.38
C LEU A 23 -4.66 -0.03 9.80
N PRO A 24 -4.99 0.60 10.95
CA PRO A 24 -6.38 0.82 11.36
C PRO A 24 -7.25 1.61 10.37
N TYR A 25 -6.67 2.56 9.62
CA TYR A 25 -7.41 3.45 8.72
C TYR A 25 -7.36 3.00 7.26
N MET A 26 -6.68 1.88 6.98
CA MET A 26 -6.44 1.42 5.62
C MET A 26 -7.59 0.53 5.15
N ALA A 27 -8.13 0.87 3.98
CA ALA A 27 -9.21 0.11 3.40
C ALA A 27 -8.75 -1.32 3.00
N PRO A 28 -9.62 -2.33 3.12
CA PRO A 28 -9.25 -3.73 2.89
C PRO A 28 -8.80 -4.04 1.46
N GLU A 29 -9.25 -3.27 0.48
CA GLU A 29 -8.80 -3.35 -0.92
C GLU A 29 -7.33 -2.92 -1.07
N ILE A 30 -6.89 -1.93 -0.30
CA ILE A 30 -5.51 -1.46 -0.28
C ILE A 30 -4.62 -2.57 0.28
N LEU A 31 -5.03 -3.23 1.37
CA LEU A 31 -4.33 -4.38 1.95
C LEU A 31 -4.22 -5.57 0.98
N ARG A 32 -5.15 -5.69 0.04
CA ARG A 32 -5.14 -6.71 -1.02
C ARG A 32 -4.31 -6.31 -2.24
N LYS A 33 -3.52 -5.23 -2.17
CA LYS A 33 -2.77 -4.65 -3.29
C LYS A 33 -3.65 -4.35 -4.50
N LYS A 34 -4.94 -4.07 -4.27
CA LYS A 34 -5.81 -3.56 -5.32
C LYS A 34 -5.51 -2.07 -5.53
N PRO A 35 -5.79 -1.55 -6.74
CA PRO A 35 -5.67 -0.12 -7.00
C PRO A 35 -6.48 0.69 -6.00
N TYR A 36 -5.92 1.84 -5.64
CA TYR A 36 -6.62 2.85 -4.86
C TYR A 36 -7.93 3.24 -5.54
N SER A 37 -8.98 3.48 -4.75
CA SER A 37 -10.27 3.92 -5.25
C SER A 37 -10.90 4.92 -4.30
N SER A 38 -11.93 5.64 -4.77
CA SER A 38 -12.70 6.56 -3.92
C SER A 38 -13.37 5.86 -2.73
N ALA A 39 -13.58 4.54 -2.77
CA ALA A 39 -14.07 3.79 -1.61
C ALA A 39 -13.04 3.75 -0.47
N SER A 40 -11.75 3.80 -0.80
CA SER A 40 -10.65 3.79 0.17
C SER A 40 -10.58 5.11 0.95
N ASP A 41 -10.82 6.24 0.29
CA ASP A 41 -10.98 7.55 0.93
C ASP A 41 -12.13 7.54 1.96
N ILE A 42 -13.30 7.03 1.55
CA ILE A 42 -14.49 7.00 2.40
C ILE A 42 -14.27 6.10 3.63
N TYR A 43 -13.64 4.94 3.45
CA TYR A 43 -13.33 4.04 4.56
C TYR A 43 -12.41 4.71 5.59
N SER A 44 -11.29 5.28 5.13
CA SER A 44 -10.32 5.92 6.02
C SER A 44 -10.95 7.11 6.78
N LEU A 45 -11.77 7.92 6.10
CA LEU A 45 -12.53 9.00 6.74
C LEU A 45 -13.53 8.47 7.78
N SER A 46 -14.21 7.37 7.49
CA SER A 46 -15.18 6.74 8.41
C SER A 46 -14.50 6.24 9.69
N MET A 47 -13.33 5.62 9.56
CA MET A 47 -12.54 5.16 10.71
C MET A 47 -12.05 6.34 11.56
N ILE A 48 -11.62 7.44 10.94
CA ILE A 48 -11.26 8.67 11.67
C ILE A 48 -12.48 9.22 12.43
N MET A 49 -13.64 9.33 11.76
CA MET A 49 -14.87 9.81 12.40
C MET A 49 -15.33 8.92 13.56
N TRP A 50 -15.14 7.60 13.44
CA TRP A 50 -15.45 6.66 14.52
C TRP A 50 -14.62 6.93 15.78
N GLU A 51 -13.33 7.22 15.64
CA GLU A 51 -12.46 7.58 16.77
C GLU A 51 -12.89 8.90 17.44
N PHE A 52 -13.47 9.84 16.69
CA PHE A 52 -13.98 11.09 17.25
C PHE A 52 -15.34 10.95 17.96
N THR A 53 -16.14 9.96 17.58
CA THR A 53 -17.47 9.74 18.19
C THR A 53 -17.45 8.72 19.32
N SER A 54 -16.35 7.99 19.50
CA SER A 54 -16.18 6.98 20.55
C SER A 54 -15.79 7.56 21.90
#